data_AF-A0A4W5QZD0-F1
#
_entry.id   AF-A0A4W5QZD0-F1
#
_cell.length_a   1.000
_cell.length_b   1.000
_cell.length_c   1.000
_cell.angle_alpha   90.00
_cell.angle_beta   90.00
_cell.angle_gamma   90.00
#
_symmetry.space_group_name_H-M   'P 1'
#
loop_
_entity.id
_entity.type
_entity.pdbx_description
1 polymer ?
#
loop_
_entity_poly.entity_id
_entity_poly.type
_entity_poly.pdbx_seq_one_letter_code
_entity_poly.pdbx_strand_id
1 'polypeptide(L)'
;MDDQAYVFDGYKGRRMHMGAHFFGQSWNKGDVVGCMINMEDKSMVFTLNGELLITNKGSELCFVDFETDDGEFIFTRDQSSA
;
A
#
# COMPACT_ATOMS: atom_id res chain seq x y z
N MET A 1 4.91 10.62 -10.88
CA MET A 1 4.57 10.52 -9.45
C MET A 1 5.83 10.84 -8.71
N ASP A 2 5.72 11.81 -7.82
CA ASP A 2 6.81 12.24 -6.94
C ASP A 2 7.09 11.18 -5.86
N ASP A 3 8.05 11.49 -4.99
CA ASP A 3 8.50 10.71 -3.85
C ASP A 3 7.78 11.09 -2.55
N GLN A 4 6.69 11.86 -2.63
CA GLN A 4 6.02 12.42 -1.45
C GLN A 4 5.00 11.47 -0.80
N ALA A 5 4.63 10.38 -1.47
CA ALA A 5 3.61 9.45 -0.97
C ALA A 5 3.96 7.99 -1.21
N TYR A 6 3.45 7.14 -0.33
CA TYR A 6 3.48 5.69 -0.41
C TYR A 6 2.05 5.18 -0.51
N VAL A 7 1.67 4.68 -1.69
CA VAL A 7 0.26 4.36 -2.00
C VAL A 7 0.09 2.91 -2.38
N PHE A 8 -0.91 2.25 -1.81
CA PHE A 8 -1.45 1.01 -2.36
C PHE A 8 -2.71 1.30 -3.18
N ASP A 9 -2.59 1.18 -4.51
CA ASP A 9 -3.72 1.16 -5.44
C ASP A 9 -4.24 -0.27 -5.52
N GLY A 10 -5.18 -0.61 -4.65
CA GLY A 10 -5.73 -1.96 -4.63
C GLY A 10 -6.73 -2.24 -5.74
N TYR A 11 -7.21 -1.25 -6.51
CA TYR A 11 -7.98 -1.56 -7.72
C TYR A 11 -7.06 -2.17 -8.78
N LYS A 12 -5.86 -1.59 -8.96
CA LYS A 12 -4.86 -2.09 -9.91
C LYS A 12 -3.92 -3.14 -9.33
N GLY A 13 -3.98 -3.43 -8.04
CA GLY A 13 -3.05 -4.34 -7.35
C GLY A 13 -1.60 -3.82 -7.36
N ARG A 14 -1.42 -2.50 -7.28
CA ARG A 14 -0.12 -1.83 -7.43
C ARG A 14 0.27 -1.06 -6.18
N ARG A 15 1.56 -1.00 -5.93
CA ARG A 15 2.16 -0.03 -5.01
C ARG A 15 2.77 1.10 -5.81
N MET A 16 2.61 2.33 -5.34
CA MET A 16 3.05 3.54 -6.00
C MET A 16 3.92 4.35 -5.06
N HIS A 17 5.18 4.54 -5.46
CA HIS A 17 6.15 5.44 -4.86
C HIS A 17 7.32 5.51 -5.85
N MET A 18 7.64 6.70 -6.36
CA MET A 18 8.63 6.87 -7.44
C MET A 18 8.35 6.02 -8.70
N GLY A 19 7.08 5.67 -8.96
CA GLY A 19 6.68 4.78 -10.04
C GLY A 19 5.65 3.76 -9.62
N ALA A 20 5.13 3.01 -10.58
CA ALA A 20 4.11 1.98 -10.35
C ALA A 20 4.75 0.59 -10.36
N HIS A 21 4.54 -0.19 -9.29
CA HIS A 21 5.06 -1.54 -9.16
C HIS A 21 3.95 -2.52 -8.85
N PHE A 22 4.02 -3.72 -9.44
CA PHE A 22 3.14 -4.83 -9.04
C PHE A 22 3.40 -5.17 -7.57
N PHE A 23 2.32 -5.33 -6.80
CA PHE A 23 2.44 -5.60 -5.38
C PHE A 23 1.61 -6.80 -4.95
N GLY A 24 0.34 -6.88 -5.33
CA GLY A 24 -0.53 -7.93 -4.84
C GLY A 24 -1.83 -8.05 -5.63
N GLN A 25 -2.77 -8.77 -5.03
CA GLN A 25 -4.09 -9.00 -5.61
C GLN A 25 -4.91 -7.70 -5.68
N SER A 26 -5.66 -7.52 -6.78
CA SER A 26 -6.68 -6.49 -6.86
C SER A 26 -7.83 -6.77 -5.89
N TRP A 27 -8.30 -5.74 -5.19
CA TRP A 27 -9.50 -5.84 -4.36
C TRP A 27 -10.77 -5.90 -5.21
N ASN A 28 -11.84 -6.37 -4.58
CA ASN A 28 -13.19 -6.35 -5.08
C ASN A 28 -14.11 -5.58 -4.13
N LYS A 29 -15.30 -5.24 -4.62
CA LYS A 29 -16.34 -4.63 -3.78
C LYS A 29 -16.66 -5.56 -2.61
N GLY A 30 -16.54 -5.03 -1.40
CA GLY A 30 -16.80 -5.75 -0.15
C GLY A 30 -15.55 -6.30 0.54
N ASP A 31 -14.39 -6.28 -0.13
CA ASP A 31 -13.13 -6.64 0.51
C ASP A 31 -12.71 -5.61 1.56
N VAL A 32 -12.05 -6.09 2.60
CA VAL A 32 -11.48 -5.28 3.67
C VAL A 32 -9.97 -5.22 3.52
N VAL A 33 -9.44 -4.00 3.43
CA VAL A 33 -8.00 -3.75 3.33
C VAL A 33 -7.47 -3.34 4.69
N GLY A 34 -6.47 -4.06 5.20
CA GLY A 34 -5.69 -3.63 6.34
C GLY A 34 -4.39 -2.96 5.89
N CYS A 35 -3.95 -1.96 6.64
CA CYS A 35 -2.64 -1.32 6.50
C CYS A 35 -2.02 -1.24 7.89
N MET A 36 -0.85 -1.85 8.07
CA MET A 36 -0.08 -1.77 9.31
C MET A 36 1.25 -1.11 9.01
N ILE A 37 1.64 -0.21 9.91
CA ILE A 37 2.81 0.65 9.74
C ILE A 37 3.62 0.53 11.02
N ASN A 38 4.85 0.07 10.88
CA ASN A 38 5.82 0.09 11.95
C ASN A 38 6.72 1.31 11.77
N MET A 39 6.62 2.27 12.70
CA MET A 39 7.41 3.50 12.67
C MET A 39 8.84 3.30 13.17
N GLU A 40 9.10 2.26 13.97
CA GLU A 40 10.45 1.93 14.43
C GLU A 40 11.25 1.24 13.32
N ASP A 41 10.66 0.23 12.69
CA ASP A 41 11.26 -0.49 11.55
C ASP A 41 11.09 0.24 10.22
N LYS A 42 10.38 1.37 10.20
CA LYS A 42 10.09 2.18 9.01
C LYS A 42 9.52 1.32 7.88
N SER A 43 8.54 0.48 8.21
CA SER A 43 7.99 -0.51 7.30
C SER A 43 6.46 -0.50 7.24
N MET A 44 5.92 -0.92 6.11
CA MET A 44 4.47 -0.97 5.86
C MET A 44 4.09 -2.31 5.25
N VAL A 45 3.05 -2.93 5.80
CA VAL A 45 2.47 -4.19 5.32
C VAL A 45 0.97 -4.00 5.07
N PHE A 46 0.44 -4.73 4.09
CA PHE A 46 -0.98 -4.68 3.72
C PHE A 46 -1.61 -6.05 3.83
N THR A 47 -2.88 -6.09 4.22
CA THR A 47 -3.70 -7.30 4.19
C THR A 47 -4.94 -7.11 3.34
N LEU A 48 -5.42 -8.20 2.76
CA LEU A 48 -6.72 -8.28 2.10
C LEU A 48 -7.54 -9.37 2.78
N ASN A 49 -8.68 -9.01 3.37
CA ASN A 49 -9.55 -9.91 4.14
C ASN A 49 -8.82 -10.68 5.26
N GLY A 50 -7.81 -10.06 5.87
CA GLY A 50 -7.01 -10.64 6.95
C GLY A 50 -5.78 -11.44 6.49
N GLU A 51 -5.61 -11.67 5.19
CA GLU A 51 -4.43 -12.36 4.64
C GLU A 51 -3.36 -11.35 4.19
N LEU A 52 -2.08 -11.65 4.46
CA LEU A 52 -0.95 -10.80 4.08
C LEU A 52 -0.78 -10.76 2.56
N LEU A 53 -0.64 -9.56 2.01
CA LEU A 53 -0.24 -9.37 0.62
C LEU A 53 1.28 -9.53 0.49
N ILE A 54 1.69 -10.40 -0.42
CA ILE A 54 3.11 -10.71 -0.66
C ILE A 54 3.58 -10.00 -1.93
N THR A 55 4.67 -9.25 -1.80
CA THR A 55 5.35 -8.58 -2.92
C THR A 55 5.77 -9.59 -4.00
N ASN A 56 6.04 -9.09 -5.21
CA ASN A 56 6.62 -9.90 -6.30
C ASN A 56 8.00 -10.51 -5.97
N LYS A 57 8.64 -10.10 -4.87
CA LYS A 57 9.90 -10.66 -4.36
C LYS A 57 9.70 -11.70 -3.24
N GLY A 58 8.46 -12.02 -2.88
CA GLY A 58 8.16 -12.99 -1.82
C GLY A 58 8.22 -12.44 -0.39
N SER A 59 8.32 -11.11 -0.21
CA SER A 59 8.32 -10.45 1.09
C SER A 59 6.95 -9.86 1.43
N GLU A 60 6.60 -9.81 2.71
CA GLU A 60 5.42 -9.12 3.25
C GLU A 60 5.59 -7.59 3.36
N LEU A 61 6.83 -7.10 3.37
CA LEU A 61 7.14 -5.68 3.52
C LEU A 61 6.94 -4.95 2.18
N CYS A 62 5.89 -4.14 2.08
CA CYS A 62 5.52 -3.41 0.85
C CYS A 62 6.38 -2.17 0.62
N PHE A 63 6.57 -1.39 1.68
CA PHE A 63 7.45 -0.23 1.73
C PHE A 63 8.34 -0.34 2.95
N VAL A 64 9.59 0.09 2.80
CA VAL A 64 10.65 0.03 3.81
C VAL A 64 11.50 1.30 3.74
N ASP A 65 12.21 1.60 4.82
CA ASP A 65 13.20 2.67 4.91
C ASP A 65 12.65 4.08 4.62
N PHE A 66 11.39 4.35 4.94
CA PHE A 66 10.78 5.68 4.78
C PHE A 66 11.04 6.60 5.99
N GLU A 67 10.99 7.90 5.76
CA GLU A 67 11.11 8.91 6.83
C GLU A 67 9.81 9.01 7.65
N THR A 68 9.96 9.22 8.96
CA THR A 68 8.85 9.10 9.93
C THR A 68 8.54 10.38 10.69
N ASP A 69 9.31 11.45 10.45
CA ASP A 69 9.40 12.56 11.41
C ASP A 69 8.17 13.49 11.33
N ASP A 70 7.53 13.62 10.15
CA ASP A 70 6.34 14.47 9.93
C ASP A 70 5.39 13.91 8.82
N GLY A 71 5.00 12.64 8.95
CA GLY A 71 4.13 11.96 7.96
C GLY A 71 2.62 12.11 8.21
N GLU A 72 1.83 12.12 7.13
CA GLU A 72 0.36 12.09 7.18
C GLU A 72 -0.21 10.76 6.65
N PHE A 73 -1.32 10.30 7.22
CA PHE A 73 -2.08 9.17 6.70
C PHE A 73 -3.25 9.65 5.84
N ILE A 74 -3.26 9.26 4.57
CA ILE A 74 -4.24 9.71 3.58
C ILE A 74 -5.00 8.51 3.02
N PHE A 75 -6.33 8.61 3.00
CA PHE A 75 -7.21 7.70 2.27
C PHE A 75 -7.88 8.45 1.13
N THR A 76 -7.59 8.05 -0.11
CA THR A 76 -8.20 8.62 -1.30
C THR A 76 -9.25 7.67 -1.85
N ARG A 77 -10.42 8.21 -2.22
CA ARG A 77 -11.42 7.48 -2.99
C ARG A 77 -11.47 8.05 -4.41
N ASP A 78 -11.19 7.20 -5.39
CA ASP A 78 -11.48 7.55 -6.77
C ASP A 78 -13.00 7.51 -7.00
N GLN A 79 -13.58 8.63 -7.46
CA GLN A 79 -15.00 8.74 -7.80
C GLN A 79 -15.26 8.53 -9.30
N SER A 80 -14.24 8.24 -10.12
CA SER A 80 -14.38 8.11 -11.58
C SER A 80 -15.09 6.83 -12.06
N SER A 81 -15.64 6.03 -11.15
CA SER A 81 -16.46 4.85 -11.47
C SER A 81 -17.88 5.01 -10.95
N ALA A 82 -18.72 5.65 -11.76
CA ALA A 82 -20.17 5.46 -11.80
C ALA A 82 -20.55 4.93 -13.19
#